data_AF-A0A7Y4U2T2-F1
#
_entry.id   AF-A0A7Y4U2T2-F1
#
_cell.length_a   1.000
_cell.length_b   1.000
_cell.length_c   1.000
_cell.angle_alpha   90.00
_cell.angle_beta   90.00
_cell.angle_gamma   90.00
#
_symmetry.space_group_name_H-M   'P 1'
#
loop_
_entity.id
_entity.type
_entity.pdbx_description
1 polymer ?
#
loop_
_entity_poly.entity_id
_entity_poly.type
_entity_poly.pdbx_seq_one_letter_code
_entity_poly.pdbx_strand_id
1 'polypeptide(L)'
;MTHSASHRSCPLHTVAIADVYTRLDSQPQGLTTTEAVARLQRCGANTIHALQTRSLIRKLLSNFTHLMAMLLWVGGVLGFLAGMAELGIAIWVVNLINGFFSFWQEYQAEKATDALRRLLPLYARVRRDGLEERVRAEDLVPGDVILLAEGDHISADARLVHEADLRVDQSTLTGESHPVRKTADLVFAGTSVAAGTGVAVVFATAMQREVGKIAHLTQSVIDTHSPLQQEMQRATKIVTVIAVAVGCLFFLLAVTFTGITVLEGFIFALGMIVAFVPEGMVPTVTLALAMGTQRMARRHALVKRLSAVETLGCTTVICTDKTGTLTQNEMTVSELWVAGRSLTVTGVGYAPEGHLLDQSRPLPTPVTSEVRELLVAASLCNDARVLPPNSVSSQWTILGDPTEAALLVVAAKAGVNGEQETRQWPRFREIPFDSRRKRMTTIHWG
;
A
#
# COMPACT_ATOMS: atom_id res chain seq x y z
N MET A 1 4.68 29.70 41.90
CA MET A 1 6.09 29.25 41.90
C MET A 1 6.16 28.00 41.03
N THR A 2 6.15 28.17 39.69
CA THR A 2 7.34 28.13 38.78
C THR A 2 7.81 26.67 38.62
N HIS A 3 7.51 25.93 37.54
CA HIS A 3 7.82 26.19 36.14
C HIS A 3 6.83 25.49 35.18
N SER A 4 6.03 26.22 34.40
CA SER A 4 5.33 25.64 33.23
C SER A 4 5.09 26.67 32.14
N ALA A 5 6.15 27.28 31.63
CA ALA A 5 6.11 28.08 30.41
C ALA A 5 7.44 27.93 29.66
N SER A 6 7.34 27.74 28.33
CA SER A 6 8.40 27.91 27.30
C SER A 6 9.04 26.69 26.59
N HIS A 7 8.30 25.61 26.29
CA HIS A 7 8.73 24.64 25.25
C HIS A 7 7.74 24.54 24.06
N ARG A 8 7.38 25.69 23.49
CA ARG A 8 7.05 25.85 22.06
C ARG A 8 8.12 26.83 21.55
N SER A 9 8.80 26.69 20.42
CA SER A 9 8.59 25.89 19.21
C SER A 9 9.79 26.17 18.31
N CYS A 10 10.94 25.55 18.58
CA CYS A 10 11.99 25.46 17.57
C CYS A 10 11.61 24.28 16.66
N PRO A 11 11.27 24.52 15.39
CA PRO A 11 10.75 23.46 14.54
C PRO A 11 11.83 22.42 14.30
N LEU A 12 11.47 21.14 14.38
CA LEU A 12 12.42 20.01 14.34
C LEU A 12 13.34 20.00 13.11
N HIS A 13 12.96 20.70 12.03
CA HIS A 13 13.82 20.87 10.85
C HIS A 13 15.03 21.78 11.06
N THR A 14 15.04 22.61 12.11
CA THR A 14 16.13 23.54 12.44
C THR A 14 17.09 23.01 13.51
N VAL A 15 16.79 21.84 14.08
CA VAL A 15 17.59 21.22 15.14
C VAL A 15 18.77 20.46 14.52
N ALA A 16 19.96 20.60 15.12
CA ALA A 16 21.13 19.84 14.73
C ALA A 16 20.88 18.34 14.91
N ILE A 17 21.41 17.51 14.01
CA ILE A 17 21.14 16.06 13.98
C ILE A 17 21.44 15.39 15.32
N ALA A 18 22.53 15.79 15.99
CA ALA A 18 22.93 15.26 17.30
C ALA A 18 21.86 15.49 18.39
N ASP A 19 21.14 16.62 18.33
CA ASP A 19 20.15 17.00 19.34
C ASP A 19 18.76 16.41 19.07
N VAL A 20 18.54 15.85 17.87
CA VAL A 20 17.26 15.20 17.50
C VAL A 20 16.97 14.01 18.41
N TYR A 21 17.99 13.19 18.69
CA TYR A 21 17.89 12.03 19.58
C TYR A 21 17.51 12.45 20.99
N THR A 22 18.22 13.41 21.57
CA THR A 22 17.94 13.94 22.90
C THR A 22 16.54 14.52 23.01
N ARG A 23 16.06 15.21 21.98
CA ARG A 23 14.76 15.88 22.01
C ARG A 23 13.57 14.95 21.84
N LEU A 24 13.77 13.80 21.20
CA LEU A 24 12.73 12.77 21.01
C LEU A 24 12.89 11.60 22.00
N ASP A 25 13.75 11.78 23.01
CA ASP A 25 14.14 10.76 23.99
C ASP A 25 14.49 9.43 23.28
N SER A 26 15.32 9.50 22.24
CA SER A 26 15.71 8.37 21.39
C SER A 26 17.23 8.24 21.32
N GLN A 27 17.72 7.17 20.68
CA GLN A 27 19.15 6.86 20.55
C GLN A 27 19.48 6.41 19.11
N PRO A 28 20.74 6.53 18.65
CA PRO A 28 21.16 6.04 17.33
C PRO A 28 20.91 4.53 17.13
N GLN A 29 20.93 3.76 18.22
CA GLN A 29 20.62 2.33 18.26
C GLN A 29 19.10 2.06 18.28
N GLY A 30 18.25 3.09 18.29
CA GLY A 30 16.81 2.94 18.40
C GLY A 30 16.30 2.86 19.83
N LEU A 31 14.98 2.74 19.98
CA LEU A 31 14.33 2.54 21.27
C LEU A 31 14.50 1.10 21.75
N THR A 32 14.38 0.89 23.06
CA THR A 32 14.24 -0.47 23.59
C THR A 32 12.83 -1.01 23.34
N THR A 33 12.68 -2.32 23.19
CA THR A 33 11.37 -2.94 22.98
C THR A 33 10.38 -2.60 24.10
N THR A 34 10.84 -2.55 25.35
CA THR A 34 10.02 -2.21 26.53
C THR A 34 9.53 -0.77 26.48
N GLU A 35 10.40 0.16 26.09
CA GLU A 35 10.04 1.56 25.96
C GLU A 35 9.09 1.82 24.79
N ALA A 36 9.28 1.13 23.65
CA ALA A 36 8.36 1.20 22.52
C ALA A 36 6.94 0.76 22.92
N VAL A 37 6.81 -0.34 23.67
CA VAL A 37 5.52 -0.82 24.18
C VAL A 37 4.90 0.18 25.17
N ALA A 38 5.69 0.75 26.08
CA ALA A 38 5.21 1.75 27.03
C ALA A 38 4.70 3.03 26.31
N ARG A 39 5.41 3.48 25.26
CA ARG A 39 4.98 4.62 24.44
C ARG A 39 3.73 4.28 23.62
N LEU A 40 3.59 3.05 23.12
CA LEU A 40 2.41 2.61 22.38
C LEU A 40 1.15 2.65 23.26
N GLN A 41 1.27 2.25 24.53
CA GLN A 41 0.16 2.33 25.50
C GLN A 41 -0.22 3.79 25.83
N ARG A 42 0.74 4.71 25.85
CA ARG A 42 0.51 6.13 26.18
C ARG A 42 -0.01 6.94 24.99
N CYS A 43 0.55 6.74 23.81
CA CYS A 43 0.26 7.51 22.60
C CYS A 43 -0.84 6.89 21.75
N GLY A 44 -1.13 5.60 21.93
CA GLY A 44 -2.03 4.83 21.08
C GLY A 44 -1.38 4.39 19.78
N ALA A 45 -2.07 3.49 19.06
CA ALA A 45 -1.60 2.98 17.78
C ALA A 45 -1.49 4.08 16.72
N ASN A 46 -0.49 3.99 15.85
CA ASN A 46 -0.24 4.88 14.71
C ASN A 46 -1.29 4.68 13.60
N THR A 47 -2.54 4.98 13.91
CA THR A 47 -3.69 4.86 13.02
C THR A 47 -4.43 6.19 12.96
N ILE A 48 -4.90 6.56 11.77
CA ILE A 48 -5.83 7.68 11.65
C ILE A 48 -7.17 7.11 12.12
N HIS A 49 -7.69 7.60 13.25
CA HIS A 49 -9.01 7.20 13.72
C HIS A 49 -10.04 7.41 12.62
N ALA A 50 -10.59 6.32 12.09
CA ALA A 50 -11.82 6.38 11.35
C ALA A 50 -12.90 6.91 12.29
N LEU A 51 -13.68 7.90 11.85
CA LEU A 51 -14.87 8.36 12.57
C LEU A 51 -15.68 7.13 12.99
N GLN A 52 -16.09 7.11 14.27
CA GLN A 52 -16.74 5.98 14.94
C GLN A 52 -17.69 5.25 13.99
N THR A 53 -17.45 3.96 13.80
CA THR A 53 -18.39 3.07 13.10
C THR A 53 -19.76 3.24 13.72
N ARG A 54 -20.76 3.60 12.90
CA ARG A 54 -22.15 3.73 13.35
C ARG A 54 -22.52 2.47 14.13
N SER A 55 -23.13 2.62 15.31
CA SER A 55 -23.55 1.47 16.11
C SER A 55 -24.42 0.53 15.27
N LEU A 56 -24.25 -0.79 15.45
CA LEU A 56 -24.98 -1.80 14.67
C LEU A 56 -26.50 -1.55 14.69
N ILE A 57 -27.02 -1.08 15.83
CA ILE A 57 -28.42 -0.71 16.00
C ILE A 57 -28.80 0.49 15.11
N ARG A 58 -27.95 1.53 15.03
CA ARG A 58 -28.19 2.67 14.13
C ARG A 58 -28.10 2.25 12.66
N LYS A 59 -27.22 1.32 12.30
CA LYS A 59 -27.14 0.78 10.94
C LYS A 59 -28.39 -0.02 10.58
N LEU A 60 -28.86 -0.87 11.49
CA LEU A 60 -30.13 -1.59 11.33
C LEU A 60 -31.30 -0.62 11.17
N LEU A 61 -31.42 0.38 12.06
CA LEU A 61 -32.46 1.41 11.97
C LEU A 61 -32.40 2.21 10.67
N SER A 62 -31.20 2.49 10.16
CA SER A 62 -31.02 3.21 8.90
C SER A 62 -31.66 2.48 7.71
N ASN A 63 -31.69 1.15 7.74
CA ASN A 63 -32.34 0.34 6.71
C ASN A 63 -33.87 0.47 6.74
N PHE A 64 -34.47 0.97 7.83
CA PHE A 64 -35.91 1.24 7.93
C PHE A 64 -36.31 2.70 7.71
N THR A 65 -35.34 3.62 7.55
CA THR A 65 -35.58 5.06 7.42
C THR A 65 -35.35 5.62 6.02
N HIS A 66 -34.95 4.79 5.05
CA HIS A 66 -34.77 5.23 3.68
C HIS A 66 -36.13 5.55 3.02
N LEU A 67 -36.13 6.32 1.94
CA LEU A 67 -37.34 6.86 1.30
C LEU A 67 -38.40 5.77 1.02
N MET A 68 -37.98 4.61 0.51
CA MET A 68 -38.89 3.51 0.18
C MET A 68 -39.49 2.83 1.42
N ALA A 69 -38.67 2.50 2.43
CA ALA A 69 -39.18 2.01 3.71
C ALA A 69 -40.15 3.01 4.38
N MET A 70 -39.87 4.31 4.30
CA MET A 70 -40.78 5.35 4.81
C MET A 70 -42.10 5.36 4.05
N LEU A 71 -42.08 5.24 2.72
CA LEU A 71 -43.30 5.13 1.92
C LEU A 71 -44.11 3.89 2.31
N LEU A 72 -43.46 2.73 2.53
CA LEU A 72 -44.11 1.50 2.98
C LEU A 72 -44.69 1.62 4.39
N TRP A 73 -43.99 2.28 5.32
CA TRP A 73 -44.53 2.57 6.65
C TRP A 73 -45.82 3.38 6.55
N VAL A 74 -45.80 4.47 5.77
CA VAL A 74 -46.98 5.30 5.50
C VAL A 74 -48.07 4.51 4.79
N GLY A 75 -47.74 3.69 3.79
CA GLY A 75 -48.68 2.83 3.08
C GLY A 75 -49.40 1.84 4.00
N GLY A 76 -48.68 1.26 4.96
CA GLY A 76 -49.30 0.38 5.96
C GLY A 76 -50.22 1.14 6.92
N VAL A 77 -49.83 2.33 7.39
CA VAL A 77 -50.71 3.20 8.20
C VAL A 77 -51.99 3.56 7.44
N LEU A 78 -51.85 3.94 6.16
CA LEU A 78 -52.97 4.22 5.28
C LEU A 78 -53.87 3.00 5.07
N GLY A 79 -53.31 1.78 4.99
CA GLY A 79 -54.08 0.53 4.94
C GLY A 79 -54.93 0.30 6.18
N PHE A 80 -54.40 0.60 7.38
CA PHE A 80 -55.19 0.54 8.62
C PHE A 80 -56.31 1.58 8.65
N LEU A 81 -56.03 2.82 8.21
CA LEU A 81 -57.04 3.88 8.13
C LEU A 81 -58.14 3.57 7.10
N ALA A 82 -57.82 2.78 6.07
CA ALA A 82 -58.78 2.30 5.08
C ALA A 82 -59.70 1.17 5.58
N GLY A 83 -59.51 0.67 6.80
CA GLY A 83 -60.21 -0.53 7.29
C GLY A 83 -59.66 -1.85 6.74
N MET A 84 -58.52 -1.82 6.05
CA MET A 84 -57.87 -2.98 5.43
C MET A 84 -56.66 -3.43 6.24
N ALA A 85 -56.93 -3.91 7.46
CA ALA A 85 -55.87 -4.32 8.39
C ALA A 85 -54.95 -5.40 7.79
N GLU A 86 -55.49 -6.33 7.01
CA GLU A 86 -54.71 -7.39 6.35
C GLU A 86 -53.64 -6.82 5.39
N LEU A 87 -54.02 -5.83 4.57
CA LEU A 87 -53.09 -5.17 3.65
C LEU A 87 -52.06 -4.31 4.40
N GLY A 88 -52.48 -3.58 5.44
CA GLY A 88 -51.56 -2.79 6.27
C GLY A 88 -50.49 -3.65 6.95
N ILE A 89 -50.89 -4.78 7.53
CA ILE A 89 -49.98 -5.76 8.15
C ILE A 89 -49.05 -6.37 7.09
N ALA A 90 -49.58 -6.77 5.93
CA ALA A 90 -48.78 -7.37 4.87
C ALA A 90 -47.65 -6.42 4.40
N ILE A 91 -47.94 -5.13 4.21
CA ILE A 91 -46.96 -4.11 3.81
C ILE A 91 -45.86 -3.95 4.85
N TRP A 92 -46.22 -3.89 6.13
CA TRP A 92 -45.22 -3.79 7.21
C TRP A 92 -44.38 -5.05 7.34
N VAL A 93 -44.96 -6.24 7.19
CA VAL A 93 -44.21 -7.50 7.18
C VAL A 93 -43.21 -7.54 6.02
N VAL A 94 -43.63 -7.14 4.82
CA VAL A 94 -42.73 -7.04 3.66
C VAL A 94 -41.60 -6.04 3.93
N ASN A 95 -41.92 -4.86 4.48
CA ASN A 95 -40.92 -3.85 4.83
C ASN A 95 -39.93 -4.35 5.88
N LEU A 96 -40.41 -5.11 6.88
CA LEU A 96 -39.57 -5.75 7.90
C LEU A 96 -38.62 -6.77 7.26
N ILE A 97 -39.15 -7.71 6.48
CA ILE A 97 -38.37 -8.74 5.80
C ILE A 97 -37.28 -8.09 4.94
N ASN A 98 -37.65 -7.08 4.16
CA ASN A 98 -36.73 -6.38 3.30
C ASN A 98 -35.64 -5.65 4.09
N GLY A 99 -35.99 -4.85 5.10
CA GLY A 99 -35.01 -4.13 5.92
C GLY A 99 -34.03 -5.07 6.65
N PHE A 100 -34.49 -6.23 7.14
CA PHE A 100 -33.61 -7.25 7.71
C PHE A 100 -32.69 -7.88 6.65
N PHE A 101 -33.22 -8.17 5.47
CA PHE A 101 -32.45 -8.74 4.38
C PHE A 101 -31.39 -7.76 3.87
N SER A 102 -31.74 -6.48 3.68
CA SER A 102 -30.79 -5.41 3.32
C SER A 102 -29.70 -5.26 4.37
N PHE A 103 -30.05 -5.20 5.66
CA PHE A 103 -29.07 -5.14 6.75
C PHE A 103 -28.14 -6.36 6.74
N TRP A 104 -28.68 -7.57 6.54
CA TRP A 104 -27.87 -8.79 6.46
C TRP A 104 -26.87 -8.73 5.29
N GLN A 105 -27.33 -8.31 4.11
CA GLN A 105 -26.46 -8.16 2.94
C GLN A 105 -25.37 -7.11 3.15
N GLU A 106 -25.73 -5.94 3.69
CA GLU A 106 -24.79 -4.85 4.01
C GLU A 106 -23.76 -5.30 5.05
N TYR A 107 -24.20 -5.99 6.10
CA TYR A 107 -23.33 -6.52 7.14
C TYR A 107 -22.34 -7.57 6.60
N GLN A 108 -22.78 -8.47 5.73
CA GLN A 108 -21.89 -9.46 5.11
C GLN A 108 -20.87 -8.81 4.17
N ALA A 109 -21.29 -7.80 3.39
CA ALA A 109 -20.39 -7.04 2.53
C ALA A 109 -19.33 -6.27 3.34
N GLU A 110 -19.73 -5.64 4.45
CA GLU A 110 -18.80 -4.95 5.36
C GLU A 110 -17.80 -5.92 5.99
N LYS A 111 -18.27 -7.07 6.49
CA LYS A 111 -17.40 -8.10 7.08
C LYS A 111 -16.38 -8.65 6.09
N ALA A 112 -16.77 -8.86 4.84
CA ALA A 112 -15.86 -9.29 3.77
C ALA A 112 -14.79 -8.22 3.47
N THR A 113 -15.18 -6.94 3.50
CA THR A 113 -14.28 -5.80 3.31
C THR A 113 -13.31 -5.62 4.47
N ASP A 114 -13.77 -5.80 5.71
CA ASP A 114 -12.91 -5.72 6.90
C ASP A 114 -11.92 -6.88 6.98
N ALA A 115 -12.31 -8.08 6.55
CA ALA A 115 -11.39 -9.21 6.43
C ALA A 115 -10.24 -8.90 5.45
N LEU A 116 -10.53 -8.16 4.37
CA LEU A 116 -9.51 -7.70 3.44
C LEU A 116 -8.56 -6.67 4.05
N ARG A 117 -9.07 -5.69 4.81
CA ARG A 117 -8.23 -4.69 5.50
C ARG A 117 -7.20 -5.34 6.43
N ARG A 118 -7.57 -6.45 7.08
CA ARG A 118 -6.66 -7.23 7.95
C ARG A 118 -5.56 -7.98 7.18
N LEU A 119 -5.73 -8.19 5.87
CA LEU A 119 -4.72 -8.82 5.00
C LEU A 119 -3.70 -7.83 4.43
N LEU A 120 -3.84 -6.53 4.73
CA LEU A 120 -2.95 -5.46 4.28
C LEU A 120 -2.15 -4.84 5.43
N PRO A 121 -1.43 -5.61 6.29
CA PRO A 121 -0.57 -5.00 7.27
C PRO A 121 0.53 -4.22 6.55
N LEU A 122 0.53 -2.90 6.73
CA LEU A 122 1.67 -2.06 6.39
C LEU A 122 2.76 -2.35 7.42
N TYR A 123 3.96 -2.66 6.97
CA TYR A 123 5.13 -2.83 7.82
C TYR A 123 6.10 -1.68 7.62
N ALA A 124 6.78 -1.30 8.68
CA ALA A 124 7.90 -0.37 8.66
C ALA A 124 9.14 -1.09 9.19
N ARG A 125 10.30 -0.77 8.60
CA ARG A 125 11.58 -1.20 9.14
C ARG A 125 12.01 -0.20 10.19
N VAL A 126 12.29 -0.70 11.39
CA VAL A 126 12.77 0.10 12.51
C VAL A 126 14.05 -0.49 13.05
N ARG A 127 14.80 0.34 13.77
CA ARG A 127 15.87 -0.12 14.64
C ARG A 127 15.37 -0.06 16.08
N ARG A 128 15.37 -1.20 16.77
CA ARG A 128 15.07 -1.31 18.21
C ARG A 128 16.09 -2.24 18.87
N ASP A 129 16.52 -1.90 20.08
CA ASP A 129 17.58 -2.62 20.80
C ASP A 129 18.88 -2.79 19.97
N GLY A 130 19.17 -1.85 19.07
CA GLY A 130 20.32 -1.89 18.15
C GLY A 130 20.16 -2.82 16.94
N LEU A 131 19.06 -3.55 16.83
CA LEU A 131 18.78 -4.51 15.76
C LEU A 131 17.74 -3.96 14.78
N GLU A 132 17.85 -4.34 13.52
CA GLU A 132 16.86 -4.00 12.51
C GLU A 132 15.71 -5.01 12.54
N GLU A 133 14.48 -4.52 12.74
CA GLU A 133 13.28 -5.33 12.80
C GLU A 133 12.15 -4.76 11.93
N ARG A 134 11.22 -5.62 11.52
CA ARG A 134 9.99 -5.21 10.82
C ARG A 134 8.84 -5.18 11.80
N VAL A 135 8.32 -3.99 12.06
CA VAL A 135 7.14 -3.78 12.91
C VAL A 135 5.96 -3.36 12.07
N ARG A 136 4.74 -3.58 12.55
CA ARG A 136 3.57 -3.05 11.85
C ARG A 136 3.61 -1.53 11.94
N ALA A 137 3.18 -0.86 10.87
CA ALA A 137 3.10 0.58 10.83
C ALA A 137 2.20 1.15 11.95
N GLU A 138 1.21 0.38 12.42
CA GLU A 138 0.33 0.71 13.56
C GLU A 138 1.07 0.72 14.90
N ASP A 139 2.19 0.01 15.03
CA ASP A 139 2.97 -0.12 16.25
C ASP A 139 4.14 0.89 16.32
N LEU A 140 4.25 1.79 15.34
CA LEU A 140 5.23 2.86 15.34
C LEU A 140 4.89 3.90 16.41
N VAL A 141 5.90 4.33 17.16
CA VAL A 141 5.75 5.33 18.21
C VAL A 141 6.72 6.51 18.00
N PRO A 142 6.40 7.71 18.53
CA PRO A 142 7.36 8.81 18.56
C PRO A 142 8.67 8.38 19.25
N GLY A 143 9.79 8.68 18.60
CA GLY A 143 11.13 8.27 18.99
C GLY A 143 11.65 7.00 18.29
N ASP A 144 10.82 6.23 17.59
CA ASP A 144 11.31 5.10 16.79
C ASP A 144 12.28 5.59 15.71
N VAL A 145 13.36 4.82 15.49
CA VAL A 145 14.29 5.05 14.40
C VAL A 145 13.85 4.19 13.22
N ILE A 146 13.34 4.82 12.17
CA ILE A 146 12.90 4.14 10.94
C ILE A 146 14.04 4.10 9.91
N LEU A 147 14.10 3.00 9.18
CA LEU A 147 15.07 2.75 8.11
C LEU A 147 14.33 2.80 6.78
N LEU A 148 14.78 3.70 5.91
CA LEU A 148 14.17 4.00 4.62
C LEU A 148 15.08 3.51 3.51
N ALA A 149 14.51 2.77 2.56
CA ALA A 149 15.14 2.41 1.30
C ALA A 149 14.18 2.65 0.15
N GLU A 150 14.71 2.64 -1.05
CA GLU A 150 13.95 2.73 -2.29
C GLU A 150 12.74 1.78 -2.30
N GLY A 151 11.57 2.32 -2.66
CA GLY A 151 10.30 1.60 -2.64
C GLY A 151 9.56 1.59 -1.29
N ASP A 152 10.21 1.98 -0.19
CA ASP A 152 9.55 2.03 1.12
C ASP A 152 8.49 3.15 1.15
N HIS A 153 7.33 2.83 1.73
CA HIS A 153 6.34 3.82 2.12
C HIS A 153 6.64 4.41 3.49
N ILE A 154 6.65 5.74 3.59
CA ILE A 154 6.91 6.44 4.84
C ILE A 154 5.62 6.39 5.67
N SER A 155 5.69 5.72 6.83
CA SER A 155 4.52 5.34 7.65
C SER A 155 4.25 6.29 8.83
N ALA A 156 5.19 7.18 9.15
CA ALA A 156 5.09 8.19 10.19
C ALA A 156 5.88 9.43 9.80
N ASP A 157 5.58 10.59 10.39
CA ASP A 157 6.36 11.79 10.14
C ASP A 157 7.66 11.72 10.95
N ALA A 158 8.79 11.90 10.26
CA ALA A 158 10.10 11.67 10.83
C ALA A 158 11.13 12.72 10.40
N ARG A 159 12.17 12.86 11.22
CA ARG A 159 13.30 13.74 10.98
C ARG A 159 14.46 12.92 10.46
N LEU A 160 14.96 13.24 9.28
CA LEU A 160 16.12 12.57 8.69
C LEU A 160 17.38 12.90 9.50
N VAL A 161 18.14 11.85 9.86
CA VAL A 161 19.39 11.96 10.63
C VAL A 161 20.59 11.43 9.84
N HIS A 162 20.34 10.60 8.82
CA HIS A 162 21.35 10.14 7.88
C HIS A 162 20.70 9.89 6.52
N GLU A 163 21.41 10.18 5.43
CA GLU A 163 20.93 9.92 4.08
C GLU A 163 22.06 9.54 3.11
N ALA A 164 21.70 8.74 2.11
CA ALA A 164 22.53 8.46 0.95
C ALA A 164 21.66 8.61 -0.31
N ASP A 165 21.80 9.76 -0.96
CA ASP A 165 21.02 10.23 -2.12
C ASP A 165 19.50 10.02 -2.03
N LEU A 166 18.93 10.20 -0.83
CA LEU A 166 17.51 9.97 -0.60
C LEU A 166 16.64 10.93 -1.43
N ARG A 167 15.74 10.36 -2.25
CA ARG A 167 14.71 11.08 -2.99
C ARG A 167 13.34 10.56 -2.58
N VAL A 168 12.41 11.48 -2.32
CA VAL A 168 11.07 11.15 -1.85
C VAL A 168 10.04 11.71 -2.83
N ASP A 169 9.09 10.88 -3.23
CA ASP A 169 7.90 11.28 -3.97
C ASP A 169 6.87 11.83 -2.97
N GLN A 170 6.59 13.12 -3.07
CA GLN A 170 5.65 13.85 -2.22
C GLN A 170 4.34 14.20 -2.94
N SER A 171 4.05 13.59 -4.09
CA SER A 171 2.86 13.85 -4.90
C SER A 171 1.54 13.72 -4.11
N THR A 172 1.50 12.85 -3.12
CA THR A 172 0.35 12.68 -2.21
C THR A 172 0.07 13.89 -1.33
N LEU A 173 1.09 14.72 -1.07
CA LEU A 173 1.00 15.92 -0.23
C LEU A 173 0.98 17.21 -1.05
N THR A 174 1.78 17.28 -2.12
CA THR A 174 1.98 18.51 -2.90
C THR A 174 1.22 18.49 -4.23
N GLY A 175 0.81 17.33 -4.71
CA GLY A 175 0.25 17.15 -6.06
C GLY A 175 1.30 17.12 -7.17
N GLU A 176 2.60 17.28 -6.84
CA GLU A 176 3.69 17.29 -7.82
C GLU A 176 4.42 15.94 -7.85
N SER A 177 4.51 15.32 -9.03
CA SER A 177 5.07 13.97 -9.21
C SER A 177 6.60 13.91 -9.28
N HIS A 178 7.30 15.05 -9.20
CA HIS A 178 8.76 15.05 -9.32
C HIS A 178 9.40 14.67 -7.98
N PRO A 179 10.20 13.60 -7.89
CA PRO A 179 10.87 13.22 -6.65
C PRO A 179 11.81 14.34 -6.18
N VAL A 180 11.73 14.66 -4.89
CA VAL A 180 12.53 15.72 -4.27
C VAL A 180 13.65 15.10 -3.44
N ARG A 181 14.88 15.59 -3.64
CA ARG A 181 16.04 15.17 -2.85
C ARG A 181 15.91 15.69 -1.42
N LYS A 182 16.17 14.83 -0.42
CA LYS A 182 16.09 15.17 1.00
C LYS A 182 17.47 15.07 1.64
N THR A 183 17.89 16.14 2.32
CA THR A 183 19.19 16.25 3.00
C THR A 183 18.96 16.93 4.34
N ALA A 184 19.21 16.23 5.45
CA ALA A 184 18.91 16.72 6.80
C ALA A 184 17.54 17.43 6.91
N ASP A 185 16.49 16.84 6.33
CA ASP A 185 15.15 17.44 6.18
C ASP A 185 14.06 16.57 6.88
N LEU A 186 12.80 16.96 6.80
CA LEU A 186 11.66 16.18 7.25
C LEU A 186 11.15 15.26 6.15
N VAL A 187 10.72 14.07 6.57
CA VAL A 187 9.97 13.12 5.76
C VAL A 187 8.59 12.92 6.37
N PHE A 188 7.59 12.76 5.51
CA PHE A 188 6.18 12.81 5.93
C PHE A 188 5.48 11.49 5.60
N ALA A 189 4.58 11.07 6.48
CA ALA A 189 3.76 9.91 6.26
C ALA A 189 2.92 10.06 4.98
N GLY A 190 2.69 8.95 4.26
CA GLY A 190 1.94 8.94 3.01
C GLY A 190 2.76 9.29 1.76
N THR A 191 4.05 9.61 1.93
CA THR A 191 5.02 9.72 0.82
C THR A 191 5.77 8.40 0.63
N SER A 192 6.52 8.27 -0.47
CA SER A 192 7.33 7.07 -0.77
C SER A 192 8.76 7.42 -1.17
N VAL A 193 9.69 6.54 -0.83
CA VAL A 193 11.10 6.70 -1.23
C VAL A 193 11.23 6.29 -2.70
N ALA A 194 11.60 7.26 -3.54
CA ALA A 194 11.79 7.05 -4.97
C ALA A 194 13.20 6.54 -5.30
N ALA A 195 14.21 6.91 -4.51
CA ALA A 195 15.59 6.44 -4.67
C ALA A 195 16.40 6.66 -3.39
N GLY A 196 17.48 5.90 -3.23
CA GLY A 196 18.45 6.07 -2.15
C GLY A 196 18.02 5.46 -0.81
N THR A 197 18.77 5.77 0.24
CA THR A 197 18.50 5.26 1.59
C THR A 197 18.56 6.37 2.63
N GLY A 198 17.89 6.16 3.76
CA GLY A 198 17.85 7.13 4.85
C GLY A 198 17.55 6.51 6.20
N VAL A 199 18.00 7.17 7.26
CA VAL A 199 17.63 6.87 8.64
C VAL A 199 16.91 8.09 9.18
N ALA A 200 15.74 7.89 9.77
CA ALA A 200 14.94 8.98 10.31
C ALA A 200 14.37 8.64 11.69
N VAL A 201 14.18 9.65 12.54
CA VAL A 201 13.58 9.50 13.87
C VAL A 201 12.15 10.01 13.84
N VAL A 202 11.20 9.17 14.20
CA VAL A 202 9.76 9.49 14.19
C VAL A 202 9.47 10.56 15.24
N PHE A 203 8.82 11.65 14.85
CA PHE A 203 8.40 12.70 15.78
C PHE A 203 6.89 12.83 15.91
N ALA A 204 6.12 12.37 14.92
CA ALA A 204 4.66 12.40 14.99
C ALA A 204 4.03 11.15 14.37
N THR A 205 3.02 10.63 15.07
CA THR A 205 2.23 9.44 14.70
C THR A 205 0.73 9.76 14.74
N ALA A 206 -0.08 8.86 14.18
CA ALA A 206 -1.54 8.94 14.13
C ALA A 206 -2.08 10.31 13.65
N MET A 207 -2.97 10.92 14.44
CA MET A 207 -3.59 12.22 14.14
C MET A 207 -2.64 13.41 14.27
N GLN A 208 -1.46 13.23 14.86
CA GLN A 208 -0.48 14.33 15.01
C GLN A 208 0.38 14.52 13.76
N ARG A 209 0.32 13.60 12.79
CA ARG A 209 0.98 13.73 11.48
C ARG A 209 0.41 14.89 10.68
N GLU A 210 1.19 15.47 9.78
CA GLU A 210 0.72 16.51 8.86
C GLU A 210 -0.44 16.00 7.99
N VAL A 211 -0.36 14.76 7.48
CA VAL A 211 -1.50 14.12 6.80
C VAL A 211 -2.69 13.93 7.74
N GLY A 212 -2.48 13.67 9.03
CA GLY A 212 -3.58 13.57 10.01
C GLY A 212 -4.30 14.91 10.22
N LYS A 213 -3.54 16.00 10.29
CA LYS A 213 -4.06 17.38 10.38
C LYS A 213 -4.80 17.77 9.10
N ILE A 214 -4.23 17.46 7.93
CA ILE A 214 -4.88 17.67 6.64
C ILE A 214 -6.14 16.81 6.53
N ALA A 215 -6.11 15.53 6.89
CA ALA A 215 -7.27 14.65 6.84
C ALA A 215 -8.43 15.15 7.71
N HIS A 216 -8.13 15.75 8.88
CA HIS A 216 -9.15 16.40 9.70
C HIS A 216 -9.77 17.64 9.02
N LEU A 217 -8.99 18.38 8.22
CA LEU A 217 -9.46 19.55 7.46
C LEU A 217 -10.14 19.17 6.13
N THR A 218 -9.76 18.03 5.56
CA THR A 218 -10.13 17.55 4.22
C THR A 218 -10.96 16.27 4.31
N GLN A 219 -11.65 16.04 5.43
CA GLN A 219 -12.53 14.89 5.72
C GLN A 219 -13.72 14.75 4.73
N SER A 220 -13.68 15.48 3.63
CA SER A 220 -14.55 15.50 2.47
C SER A 220 -13.82 15.25 1.14
N VAL A 221 -12.74 14.46 1.10
CA VAL A 221 -12.36 13.84 -0.19
C VAL A 221 -13.39 12.74 -0.45
N ILE A 222 -14.41 13.12 -1.21
CA ILE A 222 -15.52 12.25 -1.60
C ILE A 222 -14.90 11.12 -2.43
N ASP A 223 -15.05 9.87 -1.95
CA ASP A 223 -14.77 8.69 -2.76
C ASP A 223 -15.60 8.79 -4.05
N THR A 224 -14.91 8.95 -5.18
CA THR A 224 -15.58 8.96 -6.50
C THR A 224 -16.12 7.56 -6.80
N HIS A 225 -17.38 7.48 -7.24
CA HIS A 225 -18.02 6.21 -7.58
C HIS A 225 -17.24 5.44 -8.64
N SER A 226 -17.11 4.12 -8.46
CA SER A 226 -16.50 3.24 -9.47
C SER A 226 -17.35 3.19 -10.75
N PRO A 227 -16.77 2.84 -11.91
CA PRO A 227 -17.54 2.75 -13.16
C PRO A 227 -18.78 1.84 -13.04
N LEU A 228 -18.66 0.68 -12.39
CA LEU A 228 -19.77 -0.23 -12.12
C LEU A 228 -20.81 0.39 -11.19
N GLN A 229 -20.39 1.15 -10.17
CA GLN A 229 -21.33 1.90 -9.34
C GLN A 229 -22.10 2.96 -10.14
N GLN A 230 -21.43 3.64 -11.07
CA GLN A 230 -22.09 4.63 -11.95
C GLN A 230 -23.08 3.96 -12.89
N GLU A 231 -22.71 2.84 -13.52
CA GLU A 231 -23.61 2.07 -14.37
C GLU A 231 -24.80 1.49 -13.56
N MET A 232 -24.57 1.03 -12.34
CA MET A 232 -25.63 0.58 -11.44
C MET A 232 -26.57 1.71 -11.03
N GLN A 233 -26.06 2.91 -10.79
CA GLN A 233 -26.90 4.09 -10.52
C GLN A 233 -27.76 4.45 -11.74
N ARG A 234 -27.20 4.40 -12.95
CA ARG A 234 -27.95 4.60 -14.19
C ARG A 234 -29.05 3.55 -14.35
N ALA A 235 -28.71 2.27 -14.19
CA ALA A 235 -29.67 1.17 -14.24
C ALA A 235 -30.78 1.33 -13.20
N THR A 236 -30.41 1.63 -11.95
CA THR A 236 -31.36 1.88 -10.85
C THR A 236 -32.30 3.04 -11.17
N LYS A 237 -31.78 4.14 -11.74
CA LYS A 237 -32.60 5.28 -12.16
C LYS A 237 -33.59 4.90 -13.25
N ILE A 238 -33.16 4.15 -14.26
CA ILE A 238 -34.02 3.68 -15.35
C ILE A 238 -35.13 2.78 -14.79
N VAL A 239 -34.78 1.78 -13.98
CA VAL A 239 -35.75 0.86 -13.36
C VAL A 239 -36.72 1.62 -12.46
N THR A 240 -36.25 2.60 -11.69
CA THR A 240 -37.11 3.43 -10.83
C THR A 240 -38.10 4.25 -11.66
N VAL A 241 -37.66 4.85 -12.77
CA VAL A 241 -38.55 5.60 -13.68
C VAL A 241 -39.61 4.68 -14.28
N ILE A 242 -39.23 3.48 -14.72
CA ILE A 242 -40.17 2.48 -15.25
C ILE A 242 -41.15 2.05 -14.15
N ALA A 243 -40.66 1.73 -12.95
CA ALA A 243 -41.47 1.31 -11.81
C ALA A 243 -42.51 2.37 -11.43
N VAL A 244 -42.12 3.65 -11.37
CA VAL A 244 -43.02 4.77 -11.09
C VAL A 244 -44.02 4.96 -12.22
N ALA A 245 -43.60 4.90 -13.49
CA ALA A 245 -44.50 5.05 -14.63
C ALA A 245 -45.56 3.93 -14.65
N VAL A 246 -45.15 2.68 -14.43
CA VAL A 246 -46.04 1.53 -14.33
C VAL A 246 -46.95 1.66 -13.11
N GLY A 247 -46.41 2.02 -11.94
CA GLY A 247 -47.18 2.26 -10.72
C GLY A 247 -48.27 3.32 -10.91
N CYS A 248 -47.92 4.46 -11.52
CA CYS A 248 -48.88 5.53 -11.85
C CYS A 248 -49.92 5.09 -12.88
N LEU A 249 -49.54 4.32 -13.89
CA LEU A 249 -50.46 3.79 -14.89
C LEU A 249 -51.48 2.84 -14.23
N PHE A 250 -51.00 1.89 -13.42
CA PHE A 250 -51.87 0.96 -12.70
C PHE A 250 -52.72 1.67 -11.65
N PHE A 251 -52.20 2.68 -10.97
CA PHE A 251 -52.99 3.55 -10.09
C PHE A 251 -54.18 4.16 -10.83
N LEU A 252 -53.92 4.79 -11.98
CA LEU A 252 -54.95 5.45 -12.77
C LEU A 252 -55.99 4.45 -13.25
N LEU A 253 -55.55 3.32 -13.83
CA LEU A 253 -56.44 2.26 -14.29
C LEU A 253 -57.27 1.69 -13.14
N ALA A 254 -56.66 1.49 -11.97
CA ALA A 254 -57.36 0.88 -10.85
C ALA A 254 -58.49 1.81 -10.33
N VAL A 255 -58.21 3.11 -10.22
CA VAL A 255 -59.21 4.09 -9.79
C VAL A 255 -60.30 4.30 -10.86
N THR A 256 -59.95 4.37 -12.15
CA THR A 256 -60.92 4.72 -13.21
C THR A 256 -61.68 3.53 -13.78
N PHE A 257 -61.08 2.34 -13.89
CA PHE A 257 -61.69 1.17 -14.53
C PHE A 257 -62.19 0.11 -13.54
N THR A 258 -61.44 -0.21 -12.49
CA THR A 258 -61.88 -1.22 -11.49
C THR A 258 -62.76 -0.63 -10.38
N GLY A 259 -62.78 0.70 -10.24
CA GLY A 259 -63.62 1.39 -9.25
C GLY A 259 -63.17 1.21 -7.79
N ILE A 260 -61.91 0.83 -7.56
CA ILE A 260 -61.35 0.79 -6.20
C ILE A 260 -61.15 2.20 -5.65
N THR A 261 -61.10 2.33 -4.33
CA THR A 261 -60.90 3.63 -3.68
C THR A 261 -59.52 4.20 -4.03
N VAL A 262 -59.40 5.53 -4.02
CA VAL A 262 -58.12 6.23 -4.25
C VAL A 262 -57.04 5.73 -3.29
N LEU A 263 -57.42 5.38 -2.06
CA LEU A 263 -56.53 4.88 -1.03
C LEU A 263 -56.01 3.47 -1.33
N GLU A 264 -56.90 2.55 -1.73
CA GLU A 264 -56.56 1.21 -2.20
C GLU A 264 -55.65 1.26 -3.43
N GLY A 265 -55.99 2.10 -4.40
CA GLY A 265 -55.18 2.30 -5.61
C GLY A 265 -53.78 2.80 -5.27
N PHE A 266 -53.65 3.75 -4.34
CA PHE A 266 -52.34 4.28 -3.93
C PHE A 266 -51.48 3.20 -3.28
N ILE A 267 -52.08 2.41 -2.38
CA ILE A 267 -51.40 1.30 -1.70
C ILE A 267 -50.94 0.25 -2.73
N PHE A 268 -51.79 -0.08 -3.71
CA PHE A 268 -51.45 -1.01 -4.78
C PHE A 268 -50.28 -0.50 -5.64
N ALA A 269 -50.32 0.77 -6.04
CA ALA A 269 -49.26 1.40 -6.81
C ALA A 269 -47.92 1.42 -6.07
N LEU A 270 -47.95 1.69 -4.76
CA LEU A 270 -46.77 1.65 -3.91
C LEU A 270 -46.17 0.25 -3.85
N GLY A 271 -46.99 -0.78 -3.65
CA GLY A 271 -46.55 -2.18 -3.66
C GLY A 271 -45.89 -2.58 -4.98
N MET A 272 -46.46 -2.13 -6.10
CA MET A 272 -45.88 -2.34 -7.43
C MET A 272 -44.52 -1.66 -7.60
N ILE A 273 -44.41 -0.39 -7.19
CA ILE A 273 -43.14 0.35 -7.28
C ILE A 273 -42.05 -0.36 -6.48
N VAL A 274 -42.34 -0.74 -5.23
CA VAL A 274 -41.40 -1.44 -4.35
C VAL A 274 -40.96 -2.78 -4.94
N ALA A 275 -41.90 -3.55 -5.48
CA ALA A 275 -41.60 -4.85 -6.08
C ALA A 275 -40.60 -4.77 -7.26
N PHE A 276 -40.56 -3.63 -7.95
CA PHE A 276 -39.62 -3.40 -9.05
C PHE A 276 -38.29 -2.78 -8.63
N VAL A 277 -38.15 -2.22 -7.42
CA VAL A 277 -36.89 -1.60 -7.01
C VAL A 277 -35.87 -2.65 -6.55
N PRO A 278 -34.71 -2.75 -7.23
CA PRO A 278 -33.71 -3.76 -6.93
C PRO A 278 -32.78 -3.33 -5.79
N GLU A 279 -33.30 -3.36 -4.57
CA GLU A 279 -32.63 -2.87 -3.35
C GLU A 279 -31.33 -3.64 -3.02
N GLY A 280 -31.24 -4.89 -3.45
CA GLY A 280 -30.09 -5.76 -3.21
C GLY A 280 -28.91 -5.62 -4.19
N MET A 281 -28.99 -4.78 -5.23
CA MET A 281 -27.93 -4.71 -6.25
C MET A 281 -26.59 -4.22 -5.69
N VAL A 282 -26.59 -3.11 -4.94
CA VAL A 282 -25.34 -2.50 -4.44
C VAL A 282 -24.60 -3.40 -3.44
N PRO A 283 -25.27 -4.03 -2.45
CA PRO A 283 -24.62 -5.00 -1.56
C PRO A 283 -24.11 -6.24 -2.31
N THR A 284 -24.86 -6.76 -3.29
CA THR A 284 -24.47 -7.94 -4.06
C THR A 284 -23.19 -7.70 -4.86
N VAL A 285 -23.08 -6.54 -5.53
CA VAL A 285 -21.87 -6.14 -6.25
C VAL A 285 -20.68 -5.99 -5.29
N THR A 286 -20.89 -5.35 -4.14
CA THR A 286 -19.83 -5.17 -3.13
C THR A 286 -19.32 -6.52 -2.62
N LEU A 287 -20.22 -7.46 -2.35
CA LEU A 287 -19.88 -8.82 -1.95
C LEU A 287 -19.12 -9.56 -3.07
N ALA A 288 -19.55 -9.44 -4.32
CA ALA A 288 -18.86 -10.05 -5.47
C ALA A 288 -17.43 -9.51 -5.64
N LEU A 289 -17.24 -8.19 -5.56
CA LEU A 289 -15.92 -7.55 -5.61
C LEU A 289 -15.04 -7.96 -4.43
N ALA A 290 -15.61 -8.04 -3.22
CA ALA A 290 -14.88 -8.49 -2.02
C ALA A 290 -14.39 -9.94 -2.17
N MET A 291 -15.25 -10.84 -2.66
CA MET A 291 -14.85 -12.22 -2.97
C MET A 291 -13.76 -12.29 -4.04
N GLY A 292 -13.89 -11.51 -5.12
CA GLY A 292 -12.85 -11.41 -6.16
C GLY A 292 -11.51 -10.95 -5.59
N THR A 293 -11.56 -9.93 -4.74
CA THR A 293 -10.37 -9.39 -4.07
C THR A 293 -9.72 -10.41 -3.14
N GLN A 294 -10.52 -11.16 -2.38
CA GLN A 294 -10.00 -12.21 -1.51
C GLN A 294 -9.27 -13.32 -2.30
N ARG A 295 -9.76 -13.67 -3.51
CA ARG A 295 -9.07 -14.61 -4.40
C ARG A 295 -7.74 -14.06 -4.91
N MET A 296 -7.68 -12.76 -5.24
CA MET A 296 -6.43 -12.10 -5.64
C MET A 296 -5.40 -12.07 -4.51
N ALA A 297 -5.84 -11.74 -3.29
CA ALA A 297 -4.97 -11.72 -2.11
C ALA A 297 -4.34 -13.09 -1.82
N ARG A 298 -5.10 -14.18 -2.00
CA ARG A 298 -4.58 -15.56 -1.88
C ARG A 298 -3.50 -15.89 -2.92
N ARG A 299 -3.39 -15.12 -4.00
CA ARG A 299 -2.35 -15.23 -5.05
C ARG A 299 -1.29 -14.13 -4.91
N HIS A 300 -1.10 -13.59 -3.71
CA HIS A 300 -0.14 -12.51 -3.41
C HIS A 300 -0.40 -11.17 -4.12
N ALA A 301 -1.58 -10.97 -4.71
CA ALA A 301 -2.00 -9.70 -5.31
C ALA A 301 -2.93 -8.94 -4.34
N LEU A 302 -2.33 -8.05 -3.56
CA LEU A 302 -3.00 -7.29 -2.51
C LEU A 302 -3.69 -6.04 -3.07
N VAL A 303 -5.01 -5.96 -2.96
CA VAL A 303 -5.81 -4.85 -3.50
C VAL A 303 -6.31 -3.96 -2.36
N LYS A 304 -5.92 -2.68 -2.38
CA LYS A 304 -6.26 -1.70 -1.33
C LYS A 304 -7.70 -1.18 -1.39
N ARG A 305 -8.33 -1.19 -2.59
CA ARG A 305 -9.69 -0.68 -2.83
C ARG A 305 -10.48 -1.70 -3.65
N LEU A 306 -11.70 -2.05 -3.23
CA LEU A 306 -12.54 -3.01 -3.96
C LEU A 306 -12.79 -2.59 -5.42
N SER A 307 -12.96 -1.29 -5.66
CA SER A 307 -13.13 -0.71 -7.00
C SER A 307 -11.93 -0.95 -7.92
N ALA A 308 -10.72 -1.17 -7.39
CA ALA A 308 -9.53 -1.40 -8.21
C ALA A 308 -9.57 -2.76 -8.94
N VAL A 309 -10.29 -3.75 -8.41
CA VAL A 309 -10.49 -5.04 -9.10
C VAL A 309 -11.27 -4.85 -10.39
N GLU A 310 -12.31 -4.02 -10.32
CA GLU A 310 -13.11 -3.64 -11.47
C GLU A 310 -12.31 -2.80 -12.46
N THR A 311 -11.59 -1.77 -11.97
CA THR A 311 -10.73 -0.93 -12.80
C THR A 311 -9.73 -1.77 -13.60
N LEU A 312 -9.06 -2.74 -12.94
CA LEU A 312 -8.12 -3.63 -13.61
C LEU A 312 -8.78 -4.49 -14.69
N GLY A 313 -10.02 -4.95 -14.46
CA GLY A 313 -10.79 -5.71 -15.44
C GLY A 313 -11.21 -4.90 -16.67
N CYS A 314 -11.32 -3.57 -16.53
CA CYS A 314 -11.67 -2.66 -17.61
C CYS A 314 -10.46 -1.88 -18.17
N THR A 315 -9.24 -2.15 -17.69
CA THR A 315 -8.03 -1.46 -18.15
C THR A 315 -7.74 -1.80 -19.61
N THR A 316 -7.68 -0.78 -20.46
CA THR A 316 -7.31 -0.90 -21.88
C THR A 316 -5.86 -0.51 -22.17
N VAL A 317 -5.23 0.25 -21.27
CA VAL A 317 -3.84 0.71 -21.40
C VAL A 317 -3.12 0.50 -20.07
N ILE A 318 -2.00 -0.21 -20.11
CA ILE A 318 -1.11 -0.39 -18.94
C ILE A 318 0.12 0.49 -19.14
N CYS A 319 0.22 1.53 -18.34
CA CYS A 319 1.46 2.31 -18.20
C CYS A 319 2.29 1.65 -17.10
N THR A 320 3.43 1.09 -17.46
CA THR A 320 4.35 0.44 -16.51
C THR A 320 5.60 1.29 -16.34
N ASP A 321 6.09 1.38 -15.11
CA ASP A 321 7.46 1.81 -14.88
C ASP A 321 8.43 0.70 -15.32
N LYS A 322 9.67 1.05 -15.65
CA LYS A 322 10.72 0.12 -16.04
C LYS A 322 11.41 -0.44 -14.81
N THR A 323 12.01 0.44 -14.01
CA THR A 323 12.92 0.05 -12.93
C THR A 323 12.11 -0.50 -11.75
N GLY A 324 12.45 -1.70 -11.27
CA GLY A 324 11.76 -2.34 -10.13
C GLY A 324 10.35 -2.87 -10.42
N THR A 325 9.82 -2.65 -11.64
CA THR A 325 8.54 -3.21 -12.10
C THR A 325 8.75 -4.20 -13.24
N LEU A 326 9.36 -3.77 -14.34
CA LEU A 326 9.76 -4.67 -15.43
C LEU A 326 11.12 -5.31 -15.18
N THR A 327 12.02 -4.59 -14.52
CA THR A 327 13.36 -5.06 -14.16
C THR A 327 13.42 -5.37 -12.67
N GLN A 328 14.36 -6.22 -12.25
CA GLN A 328 14.55 -6.58 -10.83
C GLN A 328 15.19 -5.46 -10.00
N ASN A 329 15.54 -4.32 -10.60
CA ASN A 329 16.33 -3.25 -9.97
C ASN A 329 17.68 -3.73 -9.41
N GLU A 330 18.22 -4.84 -9.94
CA GLU A 330 19.51 -5.39 -9.56
C GLU A 330 20.46 -5.30 -10.76
N MET A 331 21.54 -4.54 -10.59
CA MET A 331 22.57 -4.42 -11.63
C MET A 331 23.18 -5.80 -11.88
N THR A 332 23.12 -6.27 -13.13
CA THR A 332 23.55 -7.61 -13.52
C THR A 332 24.42 -7.52 -14.77
N VAL A 333 25.57 -8.19 -14.77
CA VAL A 333 26.39 -8.33 -15.97
C VAL A 333 25.67 -9.24 -16.97
N SER A 334 25.42 -8.74 -18.17
CA SER A 334 24.73 -9.50 -19.23
C SER A 334 25.70 -10.16 -20.22
N GLU A 335 26.83 -9.51 -20.51
CA GLU A 335 27.83 -9.97 -21.47
C GLU A 335 29.25 -9.65 -21.00
N LEU A 336 30.20 -10.50 -21.37
CA LEU A 336 31.63 -10.31 -21.19
C LEU A 336 32.31 -10.35 -22.56
N TRP A 337 33.23 -9.41 -22.81
CA TRP A 337 34.07 -9.44 -24.00
C TRP A 337 35.52 -9.69 -23.61
N VAL A 338 36.10 -10.80 -24.10
CA VAL A 338 37.48 -11.18 -23.77
C VAL A 338 38.09 -12.01 -24.89
N ALA A 339 39.36 -11.74 -25.21
CA ALA A 339 40.12 -12.45 -26.24
C ALA A 339 39.37 -12.60 -27.59
N GLY A 340 38.66 -11.53 -28.02
CA GLY A 340 37.90 -11.52 -29.27
C GLY A 340 36.57 -12.27 -29.25
N ARG A 341 36.13 -12.78 -28.09
CA ARG A 341 34.89 -13.52 -27.91
C ARG A 341 33.89 -12.70 -27.09
N SER A 342 32.61 -12.80 -27.44
CA SER A 342 31.50 -12.32 -26.59
C SER A 342 30.88 -13.52 -25.89
N LEU A 343 30.81 -13.45 -24.55
CA LEU A 343 30.23 -14.47 -23.69
C LEU A 343 28.95 -13.92 -23.07
N THR A 344 27.86 -14.66 -23.15
CA THR A 344 26.60 -14.29 -22.50
C THR A 344 26.57 -14.80 -21.08
N VAL A 345 26.13 -13.99 -20.13
CA VAL A 345 25.99 -14.35 -18.72
C VAL A 345 24.52 -14.63 -18.42
N THR A 346 24.23 -15.80 -17.85
CA THR A 346 22.88 -16.16 -17.41
C THR A 346 22.70 -15.94 -15.91
N GLY A 347 21.43 -15.96 -15.47
CA GLY A 347 21.03 -15.64 -14.10
C GLY A 347 20.95 -14.13 -13.86
N VAL A 348 19.94 -13.72 -13.10
CA VAL A 348 19.65 -12.31 -12.80
C VAL A 348 19.87 -12.07 -11.32
N GLY A 349 20.35 -10.87 -10.99
CA GLY A 349 20.44 -10.41 -9.62
C GLY A 349 21.74 -10.78 -8.91
N TYR A 350 21.72 -10.67 -7.58
CA TYR A 350 22.92 -10.81 -6.75
C TYR A 350 23.24 -12.23 -6.30
N ALA A 351 22.37 -13.19 -6.60
CA ALA A 351 22.70 -14.60 -6.40
C ALA A 351 23.77 -15.05 -7.42
N PRO A 352 24.84 -15.74 -6.99
CA PRO A 352 25.88 -16.26 -7.87
C PRO A 352 25.41 -17.55 -8.59
N GLU A 353 24.19 -17.53 -9.11
CA GLU A 353 23.57 -18.62 -9.86
C GLU A 353 23.51 -18.27 -11.35
N GLY A 354 23.97 -19.19 -12.19
CA GLY A 354 24.00 -19.00 -13.64
C GLY A 354 25.30 -19.53 -14.25
N HIS A 355 25.40 -19.38 -15.57
CA HIS A 355 26.51 -19.89 -16.37
C HIS A 355 27.00 -18.82 -17.34
N LEU A 356 28.29 -18.89 -17.67
CA LEU A 356 28.85 -18.16 -18.80
C LEU A 356 28.69 -19.03 -20.05
N LEU A 357 28.12 -18.46 -21.10
CA LEU A 357 27.87 -19.15 -22.36
C LEU A 357 28.78 -18.60 -23.46
N ASP A 358 29.49 -19.49 -24.15
CA ASP A 358 30.17 -19.20 -25.43
C ASP A 358 29.33 -19.79 -26.56
N GLN A 359 28.79 -18.94 -27.45
CA GLN A 359 27.89 -19.36 -28.54
C GLN A 359 26.73 -20.27 -28.04
N SER A 360 26.10 -19.90 -26.93
CA SER A 360 25.02 -20.66 -26.25
C SER A 360 25.44 -21.99 -25.60
N ARG A 361 26.74 -22.29 -25.51
CA ARG A 361 27.24 -23.47 -24.78
C ARG A 361 27.87 -23.06 -23.45
N PRO A 362 27.53 -23.72 -22.33
CA PRO A 362 28.10 -23.37 -21.04
C PRO A 362 29.59 -23.67 -20.98
N LEU A 363 30.37 -22.71 -20.47
CA LEU A 363 31.76 -22.90 -20.15
C LEU A 363 31.91 -23.75 -18.87
N PRO A 364 32.99 -24.55 -18.76
CA PRO A 364 33.29 -25.27 -17.53
C PRO A 364 33.58 -24.31 -16.38
N THR A 365 33.08 -24.65 -15.19
CA THR A 365 33.33 -23.95 -13.93
C THR A 365 34.13 -24.84 -12.99
N PRO A 366 35.27 -24.40 -12.43
CA PRO A 366 35.88 -23.06 -12.56
C PRO A 366 36.47 -22.82 -13.96
N VAL A 367 36.37 -21.58 -14.45
CA VAL A 367 37.00 -21.18 -15.71
C VAL A 367 38.53 -21.13 -15.57
N THR A 368 39.27 -21.57 -16.58
CA THR A 368 40.75 -21.72 -16.52
C THR A 368 41.51 -20.96 -17.61
N SER A 369 40.89 -19.98 -18.28
CA SER A 369 41.43 -19.24 -19.44
C SER A 369 41.54 -17.73 -19.21
N GLU A 370 41.71 -16.92 -20.26
CA GLU A 370 41.74 -15.45 -20.22
C GLU A 370 40.49 -14.84 -19.56
N VAL A 371 39.38 -15.58 -19.58
CA VAL A 371 38.14 -15.25 -18.86
C VAL A 371 38.40 -15.17 -17.35
N ARG A 372 39.19 -16.09 -16.79
CA ARG A 372 39.55 -16.11 -15.37
C ARG A 372 40.34 -14.86 -15.01
N GLU A 373 41.33 -14.49 -15.82
CA GLU A 373 42.16 -13.30 -15.55
C GLU A 373 41.33 -12.01 -15.53
N LEU A 374 40.40 -11.85 -16.48
CA LEU A 374 39.46 -10.73 -16.50
C LEU A 374 38.62 -10.68 -15.20
N LEU A 375 38.07 -11.82 -14.78
CA LEU A 375 37.20 -11.90 -13.61
C LEU A 375 37.95 -11.75 -12.29
N VAL A 376 39.19 -12.25 -12.20
CA VAL A 376 40.08 -12.01 -11.05
C VAL A 376 40.43 -10.52 -10.96
N ALA A 377 40.78 -9.88 -12.08
CA ALA A 377 41.04 -8.44 -12.11
C ALA A 377 39.80 -7.63 -11.68
N ALA A 378 38.61 -8.00 -12.18
CA ALA A 378 37.34 -7.39 -11.80
C ALA A 378 36.97 -7.62 -10.33
N SER A 379 37.38 -8.75 -9.74
CA SER A 379 37.17 -9.05 -8.32
C SER A 379 38.16 -8.33 -7.40
N LEU A 380 39.41 -8.13 -7.83
CA LEU A 380 40.45 -7.49 -7.03
C LEU A 380 40.35 -5.96 -7.04
N CYS A 381 39.99 -5.38 -8.19
CA CYS A 381 39.75 -3.95 -8.37
C CYS A 381 38.29 -3.60 -8.05
N ASN A 382 37.87 -3.87 -6.82
CA ASN A 382 36.47 -3.79 -6.38
C ASN A 382 36.40 -3.49 -4.88
N ASP A 383 35.46 -2.66 -4.45
CA ASP A 383 35.22 -2.33 -3.03
C ASP A 383 33.89 -2.85 -2.51
N ALA A 384 33.04 -3.38 -3.40
CA ALA A 384 31.76 -3.95 -3.02
C ALA A 384 31.92 -5.29 -2.28
N ARG A 385 30.84 -5.71 -1.62
CA ARG A 385 30.70 -7.05 -1.04
C ARG A 385 29.33 -7.59 -1.39
N VAL A 386 29.29 -8.86 -1.80
CA VAL A 386 28.06 -9.60 -1.99
C VAL A 386 27.83 -10.44 -0.73
N LEU A 387 26.69 -10.24 -0.08
CA LEU A 387 26.34 -10.88 1.18
C LEU A 387 25.34 -12.01 0.91
N PRO A 388 25.63 -13.25 1.36
CA PRO A 388 24.69 -14.36 1.25
C PRO A 388 23.47 -14.14 2.15
N PRO A 389 22.35 -14.84 1.88
CA PRO A 389 21.20 -14.87 2.77
C PRO A 389 21.61 -15.21 4.21
N ASN A 390 21.07 -14.47 5.17
CA ASN A 390 21.35 -14.64 6.59
C ASN A 390 20.03 -14.59 7.40
N SER A 391 20.13 -14.59 8.73
CA SER A 391 18.94 -14.52 9.60
C SER A 391 18.10 -13.24 9.44
N VAL A 392 18.67 -12.20 8.81
CA VAL A 392 18.05 -10.88 8.64
C VAL A 392 17.48 -10.71 7.22
N SER A 393 18.16 -11.24 6.20
CA SER A 393 17.74 -11.19 4.80
C SER A 393 17.66 -12.59 4.21
N SER A 394 16.49 -12.97 3.69
CA SER A 394 16.29 -14.22 2.96
C SER A 394 16.85 -14.19 1.53
N GLN A 395 17.42 -13.07 1.09
CA GLN A 395 17.95 -12.87 -0.26
C GLN A 395 19.41 -12.40 -0.21
N TRP A 396 20.13 -12.63 -1.31
CA TRP A 396 21.46 -12.05 -1.53
C TRP A 396 21.36 -10.54 -1.55
N THR A 397 22.27 -9.87 -0.84
CA THR A 397 22.31 -8.40 -0.75
C THR A 397 23.71 -7.90 -1.06
N ILE A 398 23.85 -6.59 -1.25
CA ILE A 398 25.14 -5.98 -1.58
C ILE A 398 25.48 -4.86 -0.59
N LEU A 399 26.78 -4.65 -0.38
CA LEU A 399 27.33 -3.45 0.24
C LEU A 399 28.29 -2.82 -0.75
N GLY A 400 28.16 -1.52 -0.99
CA GLY A 400 28.96 -0.79 -1.98
C GLY A 400 28.19 -0.52 -3.28
N ASP A 401 28.92 -0.23 -4.35
CA ASP A 401 28.34 0.15 -5.63
C ASP A 401 27.68 -1.06 -6.36
N PRO A 402 26.47 -0.92 -6.93
CA PRO A 402 25.79 -2.01 -7.64
C PRO A 402 26.54 -2.55 -8.86
N THR A 403 27.26 -1.70 -9.59
CA THR A 403 28.06 -2.14 -10.75
C THR A 403 29.26 -2.95 -10.30
N GLU A 404 29.94 -2.52 -9.24
CA GLU A 404 31.01 -3.30 -8.63
C GLU A 404 30.51 -4.65 -8.08
N ALA A 405 29.38 -4.66 -7.39
CA ALA A 405 28.80 -5.91 -6.88
C ALA A 405 28.44 -6.88 -8.02
N ALA A 406 27.90 -6.38 -9.14
CA ALA A 406 27.59 -7.21 -10.31
C ALA A 406 28.83 -7.92 -10.88
N LEU A 407 30.00 -7.26 -10.83
CA LEU A 407 31.28 -7.85 -11.24
C LEU A 407 31.71 -8.99 -10.30
N LEU A 408 31.50 -8.84 -9.00
CA LEU A 408 31.77 -9.91 -8.03
C LEU A 408 30.85 -11.12 -8.24
N VAL A 409 29.58 -10.87 -8.55
CA VAL A 409 28.59 -11.93 -8.82
C VAL A 409 28.98 -12.74 -10.06
N VAL A 410 29.34 -12.09 -11.17
CA VAL A 410 29.77 -12.83 -12.38
C VAL A 410 31.10 -13.58 -12.17
N ALA A 411 32.02 -13.02 -11.37
CA ALA A 411 33.25 -13.73 -10.97
C ALA A 411 32.92 -15.00 -10.17
N ALA A 412 32.01 -14.89 -9.20
CA ALA A 412 31.55 -16.04 -8.41
C ALA A 412 30.84 -17.10 -9.27
N LYS A 413 29.98 -16.70 -10.22
CA LYS A 413 29.34 -17.62 -11.19
C LYS A 413 30.36 -18.42 -12.01
N ALA A 414 31.52 -17.83 -12.30
CA ALA A 414 32.60 -18.47 -13.04
C ALA A 414 33.52 -19.35 -12.17
N GLY A 415 33.26 -19.44 -10.86
CA GLY A 415 34.06 -20.19 -9.90
C GLY A 415 35.28 -19.43 -9.35
N VAL A 416 35.33 -18.11 -9.50
CA VAL A 416 36.37 -17.28 -8.88
C VAL A 416 35.97 -16.93 -7.45
N ASN A 417 36.79 -17.33 -6.48
CA ASN A 417 36.59 -16.99 -5.07
C ASN A 417 37.35 -15.70 -4.73
N GLY A 418 36.64 -14.57 -4.70
CA GLY A 418 37.23 -13.26 -4.44
C GLY A 418 37.97 -13.14 -3.10
N GLU A 419 37.53 -13.85 -2.04
CA GLU A 419 38.25 -13.86 -0.76
C GLU A 419 39.59 -14.58 -0.88
N GLN A 420 39.63 -15.69 -1.60
CA GLN A 420 40.85 -16.44 -1.86
C GLN A 420 41.83 -15.62 -2.71
N GLU A 421 41.35 -14.97 -3.77
CA GLU A 421 42.16 -14.09 -4.62
C GLU A 421 42.72 -12.90 -3.84
N THR A 422 41.91 -12.27 -2.97
CA THR A 422 42.37 -11.14 -2.15
C THR A 422 43.44 -11.55 -1.14
N ARG A 423 43.39 -12.78 -0.63
CA ARG A 423 44.45 -13.33 0.25
C ARG A 423 45.73 -13.65 -0.52
N GLN A 424 45.60 -14.16 -1.74
CA GLN A 424 46.73 -14.48 -2.59
C GLN A 424 47.42 -13.21 -3.12
N TRP A 425 46.64 -12.19 -3.47
CA TRP A 425 47.08 -10.92 -4.04
C TRP A 425 46.67 -9.76 -3.12
N PRO A 426 47.33 -9.58 -1.96
CA PRO A 426 46.93 -8.54 -1.03
C PRO A 426 47.13 -7.14 -1.64
N ARG A 427 46.11 -6.29 -1.50
CA ARG A 427 46.10 -4.93 -2.04
C ARG A 427 47.17 -4.09 -1.32
N PHE A 428 48.17 -3.63 -2.07
CA PHE A 428 49.24 -2.75 -1.60
C PHE A 428 48.81 -1.28 -1.62
N ARG A 429 48.20 -0.86 -2.72
CA ARG A 429 47.84 0.54 -2.95
C ARG A 429 46.58 0.64 -3.77
N GLU A 430 45.86 1.72 -3.56
CA GLU A 430 44.65 2.03 -4.28
C GLU A 430 44.64 3.47 -4.75
N ILE A 431 44.03 3.69 -5.91
CA ILE A 431 43.55 4.98 -6.34
C ILE A 431 42.06 4.80 -6.66
N PRO A 432 41.16 5.36 -5.85
CA PRO A 432 39.72 5.15 -6.00
C PRO A 432 39.22 5.71 -7.32
N PHE A 433 38.00 5.35 -7.70
CA PHE A 433 37.37 5.90 -8.89
C PHE A 433 37.27 7.42 -8.80
N ASP A 434 37.79 8.10 -9.82
CA ASP A 434 37.74 9.55 -9.95
C ASP A 434 37.11 9.91 -11.30
N SER A 435 36.14 10.83 -11.30
CA SER A 435 35.36 11.19 -12.49
C SER A 435 36.19 11.91 -13.56
N ARG A 436 37.32 12.55 -13.20
CA ARG A 436 38.26 13.15 -14.16
C ARG A 436 39.13 12.07 -14.81
N ARG A 437 39.60 11.10 -14.02
CA ARG A 437 40.39 9.95 -14.49
C ARG A 437 39.56 8.88 -15.20
N LYS A 438 38.26 8.81 -14.90
CA LYS A 438 37.29 7.81 -15.39
C LYS A 438 37.72 6.36 -15.15
N ARG A 439 38.47 6.10 -14.07
CA ARG A 439 38.96 4.76 -13.71
C ARG A 439 39.34 4.66 -12.23
N MET A 440 39.13 3.48 -11.67
CA MET A 440 39.76 3.00 -10.44
C MET A 440 41.09 2.30 -10.78
N THR A 441 42.02 2.21 -9.82
CA THR A 441 43.24 1.42 -9.98
C THR A 441 43.65 0.82 -8.64
N THR A 442 43.79 -0.50 -8.58
CA THR A 442 44.38 -1.20 -7.44
C THR A 442 45.72 -1.79 -7.83
N ILE A 443 46.65 -1.82 -6.86
CA ILE A 443 47.98 -2.42 -6.99
C ILE A 443 48.07 -3.49 -5.92
N HIS A 444 48.41 -4.71 -6.32
CA HIS A 444 48.47 -5.88 -5.46
C HIS A 444 49.90 -6.42 -5.39
N TRP A 445 50.28 -7.00 -4.26
CA TRP A 445 51.52 -7.74 -4.15
C TRP A 445 51.38 -9.09 -4.87
N GLY A 446 52.41 -9.47 -5.61
CA GLY A 446 52.45 -10.70 -6.40
C GLY A 446 53.61 -11.60 -6.07
#